data_AF-A0A484YP30-F1
#
_entry.id   AF-A0A484YP30-F1
#
_cell.length_a   1.000
_cell.length_b   1.000
_cell.length_c   1.000
_cell.angle_alpha   90.00
_cell.angle_beta   90.00
_cell.angle_gamma   90.00
#
_symmetry.space_group_name_H-M   'P 1'
#
loop_
_entity.id
_entity.type
_entity.pdbx_description
1 polymer ?
#
loop_
_entity_poly.entity_id
_entity_poly.type
_entity_poly.pdbx_seq_one_letter_code
_entity_poly.pdbx_strand_id
1 'polypeptide(L)'
;MVDLYGSLSLTGKGHATDVAIIMGLAGNSPQDVVIDEIPAFIELVTRSGRLPVASGAHIVDFPVAKNIIFHPEMLPRHENGMRITAWKGQEELLSKNLLLCRRRVYCRRRTLRPVARCRNTRTLRFPLSR
;
A
#
# COMPACT_ATOMS: atom_id res chain seq x y z
N MET A 1 3.50 5.09 6.18
CA MET A 1 2.04 5.25 6.36
C MET A 1 1.31 4.91 5.06
N VAL A 2 0.15 4.29 5.16
CA VAL A 2 -0.73 3.88 4.07
C VAL A 2 -2.16 4.32 4.38
N ASP A 3 -2.74 5.11 3.48
CA ASP A 3 -4.14 5.51 3.52
C ASP A 3 -4.94 4.74 2.48
N LEU A 4 -6.07 4.15 2.86
CA LEU A 4 -6.99 3.45 1.97
C LEU A 4 -8.29 4.25 1.85
N TYR A 5 -8.83 4.36 0.64
CA TYR A 5 -9.97 5.21 0.32
C TYR A 5 -11.06 4.45 -0.42
N GLY A 6 -12.31 4.86 -0.18
CA GLY A 6 -13.51 4.36 -0.84
C GLY A 6 -13.78 2.87 -0.59
N SER A 7 -14.19 2.12 -1.62
CA SER A 7 -14.61 0.72 -1.43
C SER A 7 -13.47 -0.18 -0.95
N LEU A 8 -12.21 0.16 -1.27
CA LEU A 8 -11.02 -0.54 -0.76
C LEU A 8 -10.87 -0.42 0.77
N SER A 9 -11.35 0.70 1.32
CA SER A 9 -11.38 0.94 2.76
C SER A 9 -12.46 0.11 3.45
N LEU A 10 -13.63 0.02 2.82
CA LEU A 10 -14.80 -0.70 3.34
C LEU A 10 -14.58 -2.22 3.41
N THR A 11 -13.90 -2.78 2.40
CA THR A 11 -13.54 -4.21 2.37
C THR A 11 -12.16 -4.48 2.97
N GLY A 12 -11.53 -3.49 3.59
CA GLY A 12 -10.13 -3.58 3.97
C GLY A 12 -9.92 -4.06 5.41
N LYS A 13 -10.85 -3.75 6.31
CA LYS A 13 -10.75 -4.10 7.74
C LYS A 13 -11.10 -5.58 7.95
N GLY A 14 -10.11 -6.39 8.33
CA GLY A 14 -10.28 -7.82 8.61
C GLY A 14 -10.49 -8.73 7.39
N HIS A 15 -10.20 -8.23 6.18
CA HIS A 15 -10.49 -8.91 4.91
C HIS A 15 -9.25 -9.06 4.02
N ALA A 16 -8.09 -9.33 4.63
CA ALA A 16 -6.81 -9.62 3.97
C ALA A 16 -6.16 -8.48 3.16
N THR A 17 -6.78 -7.29 3.06
CA THR A 17 -6.18 -6.15 2.35
C THR A 17 -5.05 -5.51 3.15
N ASP A 18 -5.23 -5.36 4.46
CA ASP A 18 -4.20 -4.98 5.42
C ASP A 18 -3.00 -5.93 5.36
N VAL A 19 -3.26 -7.23 5.37
CA VAL A 19 -2.25 -8.28 5.23
C VAL A 19 -1.50 -8.15 3.90
N ALA A 20 -2.21 -8.00 2.78
CA ALA A 20 -1.60 -7.85 1.47
C ALA A 20 -0.71 -6.59 1.37
N ILE A 21 -1.10 -5.50 2.02
CA ILE A 21 -0.30 -4.27 2.08
C ILE A 21 0.97 -4.50 2.91
N ILE A 22 0.86 -5.10 4.09
CA ILE A 22 2.01 -5.38 4.95
C ILE A 22 3.00 -6.30 4.24
N MET A 23 2.51 -7.40 3.65
CA MET A 23 3.35 -8.34 2.89
C MET A 23 4.01 -7.66 1.69
N GLY A 24 3.26 -6.85 0.94
CA GLY A 24 3.79 -6.11 -0.21
C GLY A 24 4.84 -5.08 0.16
N LEU A 25 4.64 -4.34 1.27
CA LEU A 25 5.64 -3.40 1.79
C LEU A 25 6.91 -4.10 2.28
N ALA A 26 6.77 -5.32 2.81
CA ALA A 26 7.90 -6.17 3.18
C ALA A 26 8.69 -6.69 1.97
N GLY A 27 8.17 -6.51 0.75
CA GLY A 27 8.80 -6.95 -0.49
C GLY A 27 8.35 -8.33 -0.95
N ASN A 28 7.30 -8.91 -0.34
CA ASN A 28 6.75 -10.17 -0.79
C ASN A 28 5.87 -9.97 -2.02
N SER A 29 5.98 -10.91 -2.96
CA SER A 29 5.13 -11.02 -4.14
C SER A 29 3.96 -11.97 -3.84
N PRO A 30 2.73 -11.69 -4.32
CA PRO A 30 1.61 -12.61 -4.16
C PRO A 30 1.82 -13.97 -4.85
N GLN A 31 2.80 -14.08 -5.74
CA GLN A 31 3.15 -15.33 -6.44
C GLN A 31 4.12 -16.20 -5.63
N ASP A 32 4.95 -15.57 -4.79
CA ASP A 32 6.09 -16.20 -4.12
C ASP A 32 5.93 -16.26 -2.60
N VAL A 33 4.82 -15.74 -2.08
CA VAL A 33 4.55 -15.71 -0.64
C VAL A 33 4.17 -17.10 -0.11
N VAL A 34 4.85 -17.54 0.94
CA VAL A 34 4.50 -18.75 1.68
C VAL A 34 3.28 -18.44 2.54
N ILE A 35 2.11 -18.94 2.13
CA ILE A 35 0.81 -18.60 2.73
C ILE A 35 0.77 -18.94 4.23
N ASP A 36 1.39 -20.04 4.62
CA ASP A 36 1.40 -20.54 5.99
C ASP A 36 2.19 -19.64 6.96
N GLU A 37 3.13 -18.85 6.44
CA GLU A 37 3.97 -17.94 7.25
C GLU A 37 3.32 -16.57 7.44
N ILE A 38 2.30 -16.23 6.64
CA ILE A 38 1.63 -14.93 6.68
C ILE A 38 1.09 -14.61 8.09
N PRO A 39 0.33 -15.50 8.76
CA PRO A 39 -0.25 -15.17 10.07
C PRO A 39 0.82 -14.83 11.12
N ALA A 40 1.88 -15.64 11.19
CA ALA A 40 2.98 -15.44 12.12
C ALA A 40 3.74 -14.13 11.85
N PHE A 41 3.95 -13.80 10.58
CA PHE A 41 4.59 -12.54 10.18
C PHE A 41 3.75 -11.33 10.55
N ILE A 42 2.44 -11.36 10.29
CA ILE A 42 1.54 -10.26 10.63
C ILE A 42 1.46 -10.07 12.14
N GLU A 43 1.41 -11.14 12.92
CA GLU A 43 1.45 -11.07 14.39
C GLU A 43 2.76 -10.44 14.87
N LEU A 44 3.90 -10.84 14.30
CA LEU A 44 5.21 -10.29 14.64
C LEU A 44 5.26 -8.78 14.36
N VAL A 45 4.82 -8.33 13.19
CA VAL A 45 4.79 -6.90 12.82
C VAL A 45 3.83 -6.13 13.71
N THR A 46 2.66 -6.69 14.01
CA THR A 46 1.66 -6.06 14.87
C THR A 46 2.16 -5.90 16.30
N ARG A 47 2.82 -6.93 16.85
CA ARG A 47 3.35 -6.94 18.21
C ARG A 47 4.60 -6.09 18.37
N SER A 48 5.52 -6.17 17.41
CA SER A 48 6.77 -5.40 17.44
C SER A 48 6.59 -3.94 17.03
N GLY A 49 5.53 -3.64 16.27
CA GLY A 49 5.35 -2.33 15.65
C GLY A 49 6.44 -2.00 14.65
N ARG A 50 7.15 -3.00 14.11
CA ARG A 50 8.27 -2.85 13.18
C ARG A 50 8.01 -3.66 11.92
N LEU A 51 8.28 -3.05 10.77
CA LEU A 51 8.11 -3.67 9.47
C LEU A 51 9.45 -3.75 8.75
N PRO A 52 9.97 -4.95 8.44
CA PRO A 52 11.03 -5.07 7.46
C PRO A 52 10.49 -4.61 6.10
N VAL A 53 11.24 -3.80 5.38
CA VAL A 53 10.93 -3.29 4.04
C VAL A 53 12.09 -3.58 3.09
N ALA A 54 11.82 -3.50 1.79
CA ALA A 54 12.81 -3.82 0.75
C ALA A 54 13.43 -5.22 0.96
N SER A 55 12.57 -6.23 1.14
CA SER A 55 12.97 -7.63 1.35
C SER A 55 13.86 -7.83 2.58
N GLY A 56 13.64 -7.03 3.64
CA GLY A 56 14.39 -7.12 4.89
C GLY A 56 15.66 -6.27 4.97
N ALA A 57 16.00 -5.51 3.93
CA ALA A 57 17.17 -4.64 3.93
C ALA A 57 17.09 -3.51 4.97
N HIS A 58 15.88 -3.06 5.31
CA HIS A 58 15.65 -2.02 6.31
C HIS A 58 14.48 -2.38 7.21
N ILE A 59 14.51 -1.93 8.46
CA ILE A 59 13.40 -2.05 9.40
C ILE A 59 12.91 -0.65 9.72
N VAL A 60 11.60 -0.43 9.59
CA VAL A 60 10.96 0.85 9.89
C VAL A 60 9.93 0.68 11.00
N ASP A 61 9.75 1.74 11.80
CA ASP A 61 8.67 1.79 12.77
C ASP A 61 7.33 1.86 12.03
N PHE A 62 6.52 0.82 12.21
CA PHE A 62 5.24 0.63 11.55
C PHE A 62 4.22 0.04 12.53
N PRO A 63 3.77 0.79 13.55
CA PRO A 63 2.59 0.40 14.32
C PRO A 63 1.38 0.34 13.38
N VAL A 64 0.90 -0.87 13.08
CA VAL A 64 -0.14 -1.16 12.07
C VAL A 64 -1.38 -0.29 12.29
N ALA A 65 -1.86 -0.20 13.53
CA ALA A 65 -3.05 0.57 13.90
C ALA A 65 -2.92 2.08 13.63
N LYS A 66 -1.70 2.63 13.56
CA LYS A 66 -1.44 4.05 13.28
C LYS A 66 -0.98 4.30 11.84
N ASN A 67 -0.50 3.26 11.16
CA ASN A 67 0.11 3.39 9.83
C ASN A 67 -0.78 2.88 8.71
N ILE A 68 -1.83 2.10 8.98
CA ILE A 68 -2.84 1.73 8.00
C ILE A 68 -4.14 2.42 8.38
N ILE A 69 -4.48 3.47 7.64
CA ILE A 69 -5.66 4.30 7.90
C ILE A 69 -6.72 4.04 6.86
N PHE A 70 -7.92 3.74 7.33
CA PHE A 70 -9.09 3.45 6.51
C PHE A 70 -9.97 4.71 6.45
N HIS A 71 -10.02 5.36 5.29
CA HIS A 71 -10.87 6.52 5.04
C HIS A 71 -12.14 6.05 4.32
N PRO A 72 -13.35 6.35 4.85
CA PRO A 72 -14.60 6.00 4.16
C PRO A 72 -14.81 6.86 2.89
N GLU A 73 -14.14 8.01 2.82
CA GLU A 73 -14.19 8.93 1.71
C GLU A 73 -13.51 8.37 0.46
N MET A 74 -14.04 8.72 -0.71
CA MET A 74 -13.46 8.36 -2.00
C MET A 74 -12.47 9.44 -2.46
N LEU A 75 -11.35 9.00 -3.05
CA LEU A 75 -10.49 9.94 -3.75
C LEU A 75 -11.20 10.49 -5.00
N PRO A 76 -10.96 11.78 -5.36
CA PRO A 76 -11.50 12.33 -6.58
C PRO A 76 -11.10 11.48 -7.79
N ARG A 77 -12.11 10.97 -8.52
CA ARG A 77 -12.02 10.18 -9.77
C ARG A 77 -11.79 8.66 -9.65
N HIS A 78 -11.82 8.06 -8.46
CA HIS A 78 -11.78 6.59 -8.36
C HIS A 78 -12.33 6.04 -7.04
N GLU A 79 -13.11 4.96 -7.12
CA GLU A 79 -13.73 4.28 -5.97
C GLU A 79 -12.74 3.54 -5.08
N ASN A 80 -11.65 3.03 -5.65
CA ASN A 80 -10.59 2.31 -4.92
C ASN A 80 -9.27 3.06 -4.97
N GLY A 81 -9.00 3.84 -3.93
CA GLY A 81 -7.79 4.64 -3.81
C GLY A 81 -6.88 4.14 -2.69
N MET A 82 -5.58 4.28 -2.89
CA MET A 82 -4.57 4.04 -1.85
C MET A 82 -3.50 5.13 -1.95
N ARG A 83 -3.01 5.62 -0.82
CA ARG A 83 -1.86 6.53 -0.78
C ARG A 83 -0.80 5.94 0.12
N ILE A 84 0.43 5.89 -0.36
CA ILE A 84 1.58 5.46 0.43
C ILE A 84 2.46 6.69 0.65
N THR A 85 2.76 6.94 1.93
CA THR A 85 3.60 8.06 2.36
C THR A 85 4.78 7.54 3.18
N ALA A 86 5.98 7.89 2.74
CA ALA A 86 7.25 7.63 3.42
C ALA A 86 7.67 8.88 4.21
N TRP A 87 8.08 8.65 5.46
CA TRP A 87 8.45 9.70 6.40
C TRP A 87 9.87 9.47 6.91
N LYS A 88 10.57 10.57 7.22
CA LYS A 88 11.82 10.57 7.97
C LYS A 88 11.66 11.51 9.16
N GLY A 89 11.33 10.95 10.32
CA GLY A 89 10.87 11.75 11.45
C GLY A 89 9.56 12.46 11.12
N GLN A 90 9.55 13.79 11.17
CA GLN A 90 8.38 14.62 10.81
C GLN A 90 8.37 15.08 9.35
N GLU A 91 9.42 14.79 8.58
CA GLU A 91 9.53 15.19 7.18
C GLU A 91 8.89 14.15 6.25
N GLU A 92 7.99 14.58 5.37
CA GLU A 92 7.46 13.74 4.29
C GLU A 92 8.51 13.65 3.17
N LEU A 93 9.07 12.45 2.95
CA LEU A 93 10.04 12.21 1.88
C LEU A 93 9.36 11.96 0.54
N LEU A 94 8.27 11.19 0.56
CA LEU A 94 7.57 10.77 -0.64
C LEU A 94 6.12 10.44 -0.33
N SER A 95 5.21 11.01 -1.11
CA SER A 95 3.80 10.61 -1.12
C SER A 95 3.37 10.19 -2.51
N LYS A 96 2.71 9.02 -2.61
CA LYS A 96 2.27 8.47 -3.89
C LYS A 96 0.84 7.96 -3.82
N ASN A 97 0.02 8.49 -4.73
CA ASN A 97 -1.36 8.04 -4.95
C ASN A 97 -1.40 6.89 -5.96
N LEU A 98 -2.03 5.80 -5.54
CA LEU A 98 -2.25 4.56 -6.24
C LEU A 98 -3.75 4.32 -6.38
N LEU A 99 -4.18 3.83 -7.54
CA LEU A 99 -5.57 3.53 -7.87
C LEU A 99 -5.67 2.05 -8.23
N LEU A 100 -6.67 1.36 -7.67
CA LEU A 100 -6.85 -0.07 -7.87
C LEU A 100 -8.01 -0.32 -8.85
N CYS A 101 -7.71 -0.56 -10.13
CA CYS A 101 -8.74 -0.80 -11.15
C CYS A 101 -8.62 -2.23 -11.71
N ARG A 102 -9.69 -3.02 -11.59
CA ARG A 102 -9.78 -4.41 -12.09
C ARG A 102 -8.54 -5.27 -11.75
N ARG A 103 -8.20 -5.37 -10.46
CA ARG A 103 -7.03 -6.13 -9.93
C ARG A 103 -5.65 -5.63 -10.37
N ARG A 104 -5.54 -4.42 -10.95
CA ARG A 104 -4.26 -3.79 -11.28
C ARG A 104 -4.06 -2.52 -10.47
N VAL A 105 -2.83 -2.32 -10.02
CA VAL A 105 -2.38 -1.11 -9.33
C VAL A 105 -1.85 -0.11 -10.36
N TYR A 106 -2.39 1.10 -10.33
CA TYR A 106 -1.97 2.20 -11.19
C TYR A 106 -1.51 3.38 -10.36
N CYS A 107 -0.43 4.04 -10.77
CA CYS A 107 -0.01 5.27 -10.11
C CYS A 107 -0.42 6.50 -10.90
N ARG A 108 -0.97 7.48 -10.19
CA ARG A 108 -1.30 8.78 -10.76
C ARG A 108 0.00 9.55 -11.01
N ARG A 109 0.36 9.76 -12.29
CA ARG A 109 1.40 10.74 -12.67
C ARG A 109 0.84 12.16 -12.46
N ARG A 110 1.73 13.11 -12.15
CA ARG A 110 1.48 14.51 -11.73
C ARG A 110 0.57 15.36 -12.64
N THR A 111 0.11 14.86 -13.80
CA THR A 111 -0.73 15.61 -14.74
C THR A 111 -2.22 15.33 -14.55
N LEU A 112 -2.93 16.36 -14.10
CA LEU A 112 -4.39 16.46 -14.11
C LEU A 112 -4.91 16.40 -15.55
N ARG A 113 -5.25 15.20 -16.05
CA ARG A 113 -6.27 15.05 -17.09
C ARG A 113 -7.45 14.25 -16.52
N PRO A 114 -8.70 14.62 -16.83
CA PRO A 114 -9.86 13.84 -16.43
C PRO A 114 -9.76 12.48 -17.11
N VAL A 115 -9.55 11.40 -16.34
CA VAL A 115 -9.50 10.05 -16.90
C VAL A 115 -10.94 9.57 -17.04
N ALA A 116 -11.57 9.92 -18.17
CA ALA A 116 -12.71 9.19 -18.69
C ALA A 116 -12.21 7.79 -19.09
N ARG A 117 -12.55 6.78 -18.27
CA ARG A 117 -12.12 5.36 -18.37
C ARG A 117 -10.60 5.15 -18.32
N CYS A 118 -10.18 4.23 -17.46
CA CYS A 118 -8.83 3.69 -17.40
C CYS A 118 -8.40 3.15 -18.78
N ARG A 119 -7.81 3.99 -19.63
CA ARG A 119 -7.19 3.60 -20.91
C ARG A 119 -5.71 3.93 -20.99
N ASN A 120 -5.15 4.75 -20.09
CA ASN A 120 -3.77 5.24 -20.22
C ASN A 120 -3.00 5.30 -18.89
N THR A 121 -2.77 4.15 -18.26
CA THR A 121 -1.93 4.06 -17.05
C THR A 121 -0.89 2.96 -17.22
N ARG A 122 0.38 3.36 -17.38
CA ARG A 122 1.54 2.44 -17.40
C ARG A 122 1.62 1.69 -16.07
N THR A 123 1.71 0.36 -16.13
CA THR A 123 2.10 -0.50 -15.01
C THR A 123 3.46 -0.04 -14.49
N LEU A 124 3.55 0.32 -13.20
CA LEU A 124 4.84 0.60 -12.60
C LEU A 124 5.56 -0.71 -12.32
N ARG A 125 6.70 -0.91 -12.99
CA ARG A 125 7.81 -1.65 -12.38
C ARG A 125 8.52 -0.65 -11.47
N PHE A 126 8.73 -1.03 -10.21
CA PHE A 126 9.60 -0.29 -9.30
C PHE A 126 11.04 -0.40 -9.82
N PRO A 127 11.70 0.68 -10.25
CA PRO A 127 13.14 0.63 -10.45
C PRO A 127 13.77 0.73 -9.07
N LEU A 128 14.18 -0.41 -8.51
CA LEU A 128 15.15 -0.42 -7.42
C LEU A 128 16.50 -0.12 -8.07
N SER A 129 16.97 1.12 -7.94
CA SER A 129 18.37 1.45 -8.26
C SER A 129 19.27 0.74 -7.23
N ARG A 130 20.33 0.13 -7.77
CA ARG A 130 21.29 -0.80 -7.17
C ARG A 130 21.77 -0.47 -5.75
#